data_AF-A0A561W1L3-F1
#
_entry.id   AF-A0A561W1L3-F1
#
_cell.length_a   1.000
_cell.length_b   1.000
_cell.length_c   1.000
_cell.angle_alpha   90.00
_cell.angle_beta   90.00
_cell.angle_gamma   90.00
#
_symmetry.space_group_name_H-M   'P 1'
#
loop_
_entity.id
_entity.type
_entity.pdbx_description
1 polymer ?
#
loop_
_entity_poly.entity_id
_entity_poly.type
_entity_poly.pdbx_seq_one_letter_code
_entity_poly.pdbx_strand_id
1 'polypeptide(L)' 'MGAVLAAEFPLEESSASDALWYADMTTGPDGQDLTTKERLAEIRERYGPDHLVTGFWRKAEAALVEAVRRTQDRMVAQPM' A
#
# COMPACT_ATOMS: atom_id res chain seq x y z
N MET A 1 -15.89 -14.96 14.00
CA MET A 1 -15.44 -15.48 12.69
C MET A 1 -14.12 -14.89 12.20
N GLY A 2 -13.77 -13.63 12.54
CA GLY A 2 -12.53 -13.00 12.03
C GLY A 2 -11.24 -13.81 12.23
N ALA A 3 -11.05 -14.45 13.40
CA ALA A 3 -9.87 -15.29 13.65
C ALA A 3 -9.82 -16.55 12.77
N VAL A 4 -10.98 -17.15 12.45
CA VAL A 4 -11.06 -18.33 11.57
C VAL A 4 -10.69 -17.94 10.13
N LEU A 5 -11.20 -16.80 9.66
CA LEU A 5 -10.88 -16.29 8.32
C LEU A 5 -9.41 -15.88 8.19
N ALA A 6 -8.83 -15.24 9.22
CA ALA A 6 -7.42 -14.87 9.22
C ALA A 6 -6.49 -16.09 9.18
N ALA A 7 -6.91 -17.22 9.76
CA ALA A 7 -6.15 -18.46 9.70
C ALA A 7 -6.24 -19.14 8.31
N GLU A 8 -7.34 -18.96 7.60
CA GLU A 8 -7.54 -19.49 6.23
C GLU A 8 -6.76 -18.66 5.19
N PHE A 9 -6.66 -17.34 5.40
CA PHE A 9 -5.96 -16.41 4.50
C PHE A 9 -4.84 -15.67 5.26
N PRO A 10 -3.71 -16.34 5.52
CA PRO A 10 -2.58 -15.69 6.18
C PRO A 10 -2.08 -14.51 5.35
N LEU A 11 -1.70 -13.42 6.03
CA LEU A 11 -1.12 -12.26 5.37
C LEU A 11 0.21 -12.65 4.72
N GLU A 12 0.34 -12.41 3.42
CA GLU A 12 1.59 -12.64 2.71
C GLU A 12 2.61 -11.52 3.01
N GLU A 13 3.71 -11.88 3.67
CA GLU A 13 4.81 -10.98 4.05
C GLU A 13 6.05 -11.14 3.14
N SER A 14 5.82 -11.40 1.84
CA SER A 14 6.88 -11.59 0.85
C SER A 14 7.36 -10.28 0.21
N SER A 15 8.52 -10.29 -0.43
CA SER A 15 8.98 -9.15 -1.24
C SER A 15 8.10 -8.89 -2.47
N ALA A 16 7.39 -9.91 -2.97
CA ALA A 16 6.45 -9.75 -4.07
C ALA A 16 5.19 -9.00 -3.61
N SER A 17 4.68 -9.31 -2.42
CA SER A 17 3.58 -8.57 -1.79
C SER A 17 3.92 -7.08 -1.63
N ASP A 18 5.11 -6.77 -1.10
CA ASP A 18 5.60 -5.38 -0.99
C ASP A 18 5.70 -4.67 -2.35
N ALA A 19 6.14 -5.38 -3.39
CA ALA A 19 6.29 -4.84 -4.73
C ALA A 19 4.92 -4.54 -5.38
N LEU A 20 3.91 -5.39 -5.14
CA LEU A 20 2.55 -5.15 -5.59
C LEU A 20 1.92 -3.95 -4.89
N TRP A 21 2.14 -3.80 -3.58
CA TRP A 21 1.66 -2.63 -2.83
C TRP A 21 2.33 -1.34 -3.31
N TYR A 22 3.64 -1.41 -3.55
CA TYR A 22 4.38 -0.31 -4.16
C TYR A 22 3.78 0.08 -5.51
N ALA A 23 3.65 -0.87 -6.43
CA ALA A 23 3.11 -0.62 -7.77
C ALA A 23 1.69 -0.02 -7.75
N ASP A 24 0.79 -0.54 -6.91
CA ASP A 24 -0.57 -0.02 -6.77
C ASP A 24 -0.60 1.43 -6.25
N MET A 25 0.28 1.76 -5.30
CA MET A 25 0.29 3.06 -4.63
C MET A 25 1.15 4.12 -5.30
N THR A 26 1.97 3.74 -6.29
CA THR A 26 2.82 4.66 -7.05
C THR A 26 2.49 4.74 -8.53
N THR A 27 1.46 4.04 -9.00
CA THR A 27 1.05 4.07 -10.43
C THR A 27 -0.36 4.63 -10.54
N GLY A 28 -0.50 5.73 -11.27
CA GLY A 28 -1.80 6.31 -11.58
C GLY A 28 -2.56 5.53 -12.66
N PRO A 29 -3.86 5.84 -12.87
CA PRO A 29 -4.71 5.14 -13.83
C PRO A 29 -4.20 5.20 -15.29
N ASP A 30 -3.41 6.22 -15.63
CA ASP A 30 -2.81 6.41 -16.95
C ASP A 30 -1.34 5.95 -16.99
N GLY A 31 -0.86 5.26 -15.94
CA GLY A 31 0.51 4.76 -15.83
C GLY A 31 1.54 5.80 -15.38
N GLN A 32 1.10 6.97 -14.92
CA GLN A 32 1.97 8.01 -14.39
C GLN A 32 2.53 7.66 -13.01
N ASP A 33 3.76 8.10 -12.74
CA ASP A 33 4.36 7.97 -11.42
C ASP A 33 3.64 8.88 -10.41
N LEU A 34 3.26 8.32 -9.27
CA LEU A 34 2.70 9.02 -8.12
C LEU A 34 3.55 8.71 -6.90
N THR A 35 3.66 9.67 -5.98
CA THR A 35 4.13 9.36 -4.64
C THR A 35 3.00 8.75 -3.82
N THR A 36 3.37 7.85 -2.89
CA THR A 36 2.41 7.26 -1.94
C THR A 36 1.64 8.32 -1.15
N LYS A 37 2.28 9.46 -0.86
CA LYS A 37 1.65 10.57 -0.13
C LYS A 37 0.58 11.27 -0.97
N GLU A 38 0.86 11.55 -2.24
CA GLU A 38 -0.13 12.12 -3.17
C GLU A 38 -1.34 11.21 -3.28
N ARG A 39 -1.10 9.89 -3.44
CA ARG A 39 -2.17 8.90 -3.53
C ARG A 39 -3.03 8.84 -2.26
N LEU A 40 -2.42 8.85 -1.07
CA LEU A 40 -3.15 8.88 0.19
C LEU A 40 -3.95 10.17 0.39
N ALA A 41 -3.41 11.32 -0.03
CA ALA A 41 -4.12 12.60 0.01
C ALA A 41 -5.34 12.59 -0.91
N GLU A 42 -5.18 12.15 -2.16
CA GLU A 42 -6.25 11.99 -3.14
C GLU A 42 -7.37 11.08 -2.62
N ILE A 43 -7.01 9.93 -2.02
CA ILE A 43 -7.99 9.00 -1.44
C ILE A 43 -8.79 9.68 -0.32
N ARG A 44 -8.12 10.41 0.58
CA ARG A 44 -8.78 11.12 1.68
C ARG A 44 -9.71 12.22 1.19
N GLU A 45 -9.31 12.95 0.16
CA GLU A 45 -10.12 13.98 -0.49
C GLU A 45 -11.35 13.36 -1.17
N ARG A 46 -11.17 12.26 -1.92
CA ARG A 46 -12.24 11.58 -2.65
C ARG A 46 -13.33 11.02 -1.72
N TYR A 47 -12.94 10.41 -0.60
CA TYR A 47 -13.89 9.70 0.27
C TYR A 47 -14.33 10.49 1.50
N GLY A 48 -13.57 11.49 1.95
CA GLY A 48 -13.86 12.25 3.15
C GLY A 48 -13.47 11.55 4.46
N PRO A 49 -13.46 12.27 5.60
CA PRO A 49 -12.86 11.81 6.86
C PRO A 49 -13.60 10.66 7.57
N ASP A 50 -14.92 10.53 7.35
CA ASP A 50 -15.75 9.54 8.05
C ASP A 50 -16.03 8.28 7.22
N HIS A 51 -15.50 8.23 6.00
CA HIS A 51 -15.70 7.10 5.11
C HIS A 51 -14.81 5.90 5.49
N LEU A 52 -15.33 4.69 5.26
CA LEU A 52 -14.65 3.43 5.57
C LEU A 52 -13.26 3.32 4.94
N VAL A 53 -13.11 3.79 3.69
CA VAL A 53 -11.80 3.79 3.00
C VAL A 53 -10.79 4.66 3.73
N THR A 54 -11.19 5.85 4.18
CA THR A 54 -10.31 6.73 4.97
C THR A 54 -9.98 6.08 6.32
N GLY A 55 -10.96 5.45 6.97
CA GLY A 55 -10.77 4.71 8.21
C GLY A 55 -9.81 3.52 8.07
N PHE A 56 -9.86 2.79 6.95
CA PHE A 56 -8.90 1.73 6.62
C PHE A 56 -7.48 2.30 6.52
N TRP A 57 -7.30 3.36 5.72
CA TRP A 57 -5.98 3.93 5.50
C TRP A 57 -5.34 4.51 6.76
N ARG A 58 -6.12 5.05 7.71
CA ARG A 58 -5.59 5.44 9.03
C ARG A 58 -4.87 4.31 9.77
N LYS A 59 -5.27 3.05 9.53
CA LYS A 59 -4.65 1.87 10.14
C LYS A 59 -3.54 1.28 9.28
N ALA A 60 -3.73 1.29 7.96
CA ALA A 60 -2.83 0.62 7.01
C ALA A 60 -1.62 1.47 6.58
N GLU A 61 -1.67 2.80 6.72
CA GLU A 61 -0.65 3.72 6.19
C GLU A 61 0.77 3.39 6.66
N ALA A 62 0.97 3.07 7.94
CA ALA A 62 2.30 2.74 8.45
C ALA A 62 2.88 1.48 7.78
N ALA A 63 2.06 0.43 7.62
CA ALA A 63 2.48 -0.80 6.94
C ALA A 63 2.76 -0.56 5.46
N LEU A 64 1.94 0.26 4.80
CA LEU A 64 2.16 0.64 3.41
C LEU A 64 3.48 1.40 3.22
N VAL A 65 3.75 2.41 4.05
CA VAL A 65 4.99 3.19 3.96
C VAL A 65 6.21 2.29 4.11
N GLU A 66 6.16 1.31 5.02
CA GLU A 66 7.24 0.36 5.20
C GLU A 66 7.39 -0.63 4.02
N ALA A 67 6.28 -1.10 3.42
CA ALA A 67 6.31 -1.91 2.21
C ALA A 67 6.96 -1.15 1.03
N VAL A 68 6.56 0.11 0.82
CA VAL A 68 7.14 1.01 -0.20
C VAL A 68 8.63 1.18 0.03
N ARG A 69 9.05 1.50 1.26
CA ARG A 69 10.46 1.67 1.63
C ARG A 69 11.27 0.41 1.35
N ARG A 70 10.79 -0.76 1.78
CA ARG A 70 11.47 -2.04 1.54
C ARG A 70 11.61 -2.35 0.05
N THR A 71 10.60 -2.05 -0.77
CA THR A 71 10.67 -2.23 -2.22
C THR A 71 11.71 -1.29 -2.85
N GLN A 72 11.70 -0.02 -2.49
CA GLN A 72 12.68 0.96 -2.99
C GLN A 72 14.12 0.57 -2.63
N ASP A 73 14.36 0.15 -1.38
CA ASP A 73 15.69 -0.33 -0.96
C ASP A 73 16.17 -1.52 -1.81
N ARG A 74 15.28 -2.48 -2.11
CA ARG A 74 15.61 -3.63 -2.96
C ARG A 74 15.91 -3.22 -4.40
N MET A 75 15.16 -2.26 -4.95
CA MET A 75 15.41 -1.73 -6.29
C MET A 75 16.77 -1.05 -6.39
N VAL A 76 17.17 -0.29 -5.36
CA VAL A 76 18.51 0.33 -5.30
C VAL A 76 19.61 -0.73 -5.17
N ALA A 77 19.35 -1.81 -4.42
CA ALA A 77 20.31 -2.89 -4.23
C ALA A 77 20.44 -3.83 -5.44
N GLN A 78 19.47 -3.83 -6.37
CA GLN A 78 19.56 -4.59 -7.61
C GLN A 78 20.38 -3.81 -8.65
N PRO A 79 21.53 -4.34 -9.10
CA PRO A 79 22.21 -3.77 -10.25
C PRO A 79 21.32 -3.93 -11.49
N MET A 80 21.24 -2.87 -12.30
CA MET A 80 20.65 -2.89 -13.65
C MET A 80 21.36 -3.90 -14.55
#